data_AF-A0AAW9HPQ8-F1
#
_entry.id   AF-A0AAW9HPQ8-F1
#
_cell.length_a   1.000
_cell.length_b   1.000
_cell.length_c   1.000
_cell.angle_alpha   90.00
_cell.angle_beta   90.00
_cell.angle_gamma   90.00
#
_symmetry.space_group_name_H-M   'P 1'
#
loop_
_entity.id
_entity.type
_entity.pdbx_description
1 polymer ?
#
loop_
_entity_poly.entity_id
_entity_poly.type
_entity_poly.pdbx_seq_one_letter_code
_entity_poly.pdbx_strand_id
1 'polypeptide(L)'
;MTTYTASNGQTFTDDDIQRWATEAENGFPHSDLIPGTPQWKTAPLHTRTFRTTDEFWKTVQTLARKKNMTTTQFTREALAEHIARNAA
;
A
#
# COMPACT_ATOMS: atom_id res chain seq x y z
N MET A 1 -9.43 -33.52 -19.87
CA MET A 1 -8.38 -32.56 -19.50
C MET A 1 -8.29 -31.53 -20.61
N THR A 2 -8.87 -30.37 -20.37
CA THR A 2 -8.92 -29.28 -21.35
C THR A 2 -7.67 -28.42 -21.21
N THR A 3 -7.11 -27.97 -22.33
CA THR A 3 -5.98 -27.03 -22.35
C THR A 3 -6.49 -25.65 -22.77
N TYR A 4 -6.11 -24.63 -22.01
CA TYR A 4 -6.48 -23.24 -22.23
C TYR A 4 -5.23 -22.43 -22.57
N THR A 5 -5.41 -21.32 -23.27
CA THR A 5 -4.33 -20.39 -23.61
C THR A 5 -4.70 -19.00 -23.14
N ALA A 6 -3.87 -18.42 -22.27
CA ALA A 6 -4.03 -17.05 -21.79
C ALA A 6 -3.66 -16.03 -22.88
N SER A 7 -4.08 -14.77 -22.69
CA SER A 7 -3.79 -13.67 -23.62
C SER A 7 -2.31 -13.36 -23.78
N ASN A 8 -1.47 -13.81 -22.84
CA ASN A 8 0.00 -13.73 -22.90
C ASN A 8 0.64 -14.94 -23.62
N GLY A 9 -0.16 -15.84 -24.20
CA GLY A 9 0.31 -17.06 -24.90
C GLY A 9 0.63 -18.24 -23.99
N GLN A 10 0.48 -18.10 -22.67
CA GLN A 10 0.78 -19.17 -21.72
C GLN A 10 -0.35 -20.21 -21.72
N THR A 11 0.02 -21.48 -21.87
CA THR A 11 -0.93 -22.60 -21.83
C THR A 11 -1.06 -23.15 -20.42
N PHE A 12 -2.28 -23.46 -19.99
CA PHE A 12 -2.57 -24.07 -18.70
C PHE A 12 -3.72 -25.07 -18.82
N THR A 13 -3.89 -25.92 -17.82
CA THR A 13 -4.80 -27.08 -17.85
C THR A 13 -5.89 -26.97 -16.79
N ASP A 14 -6.90 -27.85 -16.84
CA ASP A 14 -7.91 -27.95 -15.77
C ASP A 14 -7.28 -28.17 -14.39
N ASP A 15 -6.18 -28.93 -14.31
CA ASP A 15 -5.48 -29.20 -13.04
C ASP A 15 -4.83 -27.93 -12.48
N ASP A 16 -4.33 -27.05 -13.35
CA ASP A 16 -3.79 -25.75 -12.94
C ASP A 16 -4.90 -24.83 -12.40
N ILE A 17 -6.08 -24.84 -13.03
CA ILE A 17 -7.25 -24.08 -12.56
C ILE A 17 -7.68 -24.58 -11.18
N GLN A 18 -7.77 -25.90 -11.00
CA GLN A 18 -8.17 -26.49 -9.72
C GLN A 18 -7.16 -26.16 -8.62
N ARG A 19 -5.85 -26.24 -8.92
CA ARG A 19 -4.80 -25.83 -7.99
C ARG A 19 -4.96 -24.37 -7.57
N TRP A 20 -5.15 -23.46 -8.53
CA TRP A 20 -5.32 -22.04 -8.22
C TRP A 20 -6.60 -21.75 -7.44
N ALA A 21 -7.69 -22.47 -7.70
CA ALA A 21 -8.92 -22.37 -6.92
C ALA A 21 -8.67 -22.76 -5.45
N THR A 22 -8.00 -23.89 -5.22
CA THR A 22 -7.61 -24.32 -3.87
C THR A 22 -6.63 -23.35 -3.21
N GLU A 23 -5.68 -22.79 -3.95
CA GLU A 23 -4.76 -21.76 -3.41
C GLU A 23 -5.51 -20.49 -2.98
N ALA A 24 -6.49 -20.04 -3.77
CA ALA A 24 -7.30 -18.87 -3.46
C ALA A 24 -8.16 -19.09 -2.20
N GLU A 25 -8.78 -20.27 -2.05
CA GLU A 25 -9.53 -20.64 -0.84
C GLU A 25 -8.64 -20.69 0.40
N ASN A 26 -7.39 -21.12 0.25
CA ASN A 26 -6.40 -21.16 1.33
C ASN A 26 -5.67 -19.82 1.56
N GLY A 27 -6.08 -18.75 0.87
CA GLY A 27 -5.50 -17.42 1.05
C GLY A 27 -4.10 -17.25 0.46
N PHE A 28 -3.80 -17.94 -0.63
CA PHE A 28 -2.54 -17.85 -1.38
C PHE A 28 -1.28 -18.15 -0.55
N PRO A 29 -1.17 -19.36 0.04
CA PRO A 29 -0.13 -19.70 1.03
C PRO A 29 1.32 -19.64 0.51
N HIS A 30 1.51 -19.60 -0.81
CA HIS A 30 2.83 -19.54 -1.47
C HIS A 30 3.07 -18.23 -2.22
N SER A 31 2.24 -17.21 -2.01
CA SER A 31 2.43 -15.91 -2.65
C SER A 31 3.34 -15.00 -1.82
N ASP A 32 4.31 -14.39 -2.49
CA ASP A 32 5.08 -13.28 -1.94
C ASP A 32 4.25 -12.00 -2.02
N LEU A 33 3.64 -11.61 -0.90
CA LEU A 33 2.94 -10.32 -0.82
C LEU A 33 3.96 -9.19 -0.70
N ILE A 34 4.19 -8.49 -1.81
CA ILE A 34 4.96 -7.26 -1.81
C ILE A 34 4.03 -6.13 -1.35
N PRO A 35 4.36 -5.36 -0.30
CA PRO A 35 3.58 -4.18 0.07
C PRO A 35 3.50 -3.24 -1.13
N GLY A 36 2.29 -3.08 -1.67
CA GLY A 36 2.06 -2.12 -2.75
C GLY A 36 2.49 -0.74 -2.29
N THR A 37 3.28 -0.03 -3.10
CA THR A 37 3.54 1.39 -2.84
C THR A 37 2.21 2.12 -3.07
N PRO A 38 1.67 2.83 -2.06
CA PRO A 38 0.41 3.55 -2.24
C PRO A 38 0.53 4.55 -3.40
N GLN A 39 -0.50 4.61 -4.27
CA GLN A 39 -0.48 5.50 -5.44
C GLN A 39 -0.28 6.98 -5.06
N TRP A 40 -0.70 7.40 -3.86
CA TRP A 40 -0.49 8.76 -3.37
C TRP A 40 0.99 9.10 -3.09
N LYS A 41 1.89 8.09 -2.99
CA LYS A 41 3.32 8.33 -2.83
C LYS A 41 4.00 8.77 -4.13
N THR A 42 3.45 8.38 -5.29
CA THR A 42 4.02 8.68 -6.61
C THR A 42 3.36 9.86 -7.33
N ALA A 43 2.21 10.32 -6.84
CA ALA A 43 1.51 11.48 -7.39
C ALA A 43 2.29 12.81 -7.19
N PRO A 44 2.16 13.78 -8.10
CA PRO A 44 2.75 15.12 -7.93
C PRO A 44 2.31 15.79 -6.62
N LEU A 45 3.25 16.46 -5.96
CA LEU A 45 2.99 17.15 -4.70
C LEU A 45 2.42 18.56 -4.95
N HIS A 46 1.30 18.85 -4.30
CA HIS A 46 0.70 20.19 -4.28
C HIS A 46 0.71 20.74 -2.86
N THR A 47 1.09 22.02 -2.71
CA THR A 47 1.05 22.69 -1.41
C THR A 47 -0.39 22.91 -0.97
N ARG A 48 -0.71 22.46 0.24
CA ARG A 48 -1.97 22.71 0.94
C ARG A 48 -1.64 23.27 2.32
N THR A 49 -2.25 24.39 2.68
CA THR A 49 -2.03 25.09 3.95
C THR A 49 -3.17 24.79 4.92
N PHE A 50 -2.82 24.46 6.15
CA PHE A 50 -3.75 24.36 7.27
C PHE A 50 -3.21 25.17 8.46
N ARG A 51 -4.10 25.68 9.30
CA ARG A 51 -3.71 26.42 10.51
C ARG A 51 -3.41 25.45 11.64
N THR A 52 -2.42 25.76 12.45
CA THR A 52 -2.03 24.97 13.62
C THR A 52 -1.43 25.86 14.70
N THR A 53 -1.29 25.32 15.91
CA THR A 53 -0.60 26.00 17.01
C THR A 53 0.90 25.72 16.96
N ASP A 54 1.70 26.64 17.50
CA ASP A 54 3.16 26.49 17.54
C ASP A 54 3.59 25.25 18.34
N GLU A 55 2.88 24.94 19.43
CA GLU A 55 3.15 23.78 20.28
C GLU A 55 2.93 22.45 19.54
N PHE A 56 1.83 22.37 18.78
CA PHE A 56 1.58 21.21 17.92
C PHE A 56 2.67 21.08 16.86
N TRP A 57 3.03 22.18 16.20
CA TRP A 57 4.05 22.15 15.15
C TRP A 57 5.43 21.70 15.68
N LYS A 58 5.84 22.19 16.86
CA LYS A 58 7.07 21.73 17.54
C LYS A 58 7.04 20.23 17.84
N THR A 59 5.88 19.71 18.23
CA THR A 59 5.69 18.27 18.48
C THR A 59 5.88 17.46 17.20
N VAL A 60 5.27 17.88 16.09
CA VAL A 60 5.43 17.25 14.77
C VAL A 60 6.89 17.26 14.33
N GLN A 61 7.60 18.39 14.49
CA GLN A 61 9.02 18.50 14.16
C GLN A 61 9.89 17.55 14.98
N THR A 62 9.61 17.41 16.27
CA THR A 62 10.36 16.53 17.17
C THR A 62 10.17 15.06 16.80
N LEU A 63 8.94 14.66 16.49
CA LEU A 63 8.63 13.30 16.05
C LEU A 63 9.24 12.96 14.69
N ALA A 64 9.20 13.91 13.74
CA ALA A 64 9.85 13.75 12.45
C ALA A 64 11.37 13.53 12.60
N ARG A 65 12.03 14.32 13.45
CA ARG A 65 13.46 14.14 13.77
C ARG A 65 13.75 12.77 14.38
N LYS A 66 12.92 12.33 15.34
CA LYS A 66 13.06 11.01 15.97
C LYS A 66 12.98 9.85 14.96
N LYS A 67 12.22 10.03 13.87
CA LYS A 67 12.08 9.05 12.78
C LYS A 67 13.06 9.27 11.62
N ASN A 68 14.01 10.20 11.70
CA ASN A 68 14.90 10.59 10.60
C ASN A 68 14.14 10.99 9.31
N MET A 69 12.99 11.64 9.47
CA MET A 69 12.13 12.09 8.37
C MET A 69 12.06 13.60 8.30
N THR A 70 11.78 14.13 7.12
CA THR A 70 11.38 15.55 7.00
C THR A 70 10.01 15.75 7.66
N THR A 71 9.76 16.95 8.18
CA THR A 71 8.46 17.27 8.80
C THR A 71 7.30 17.03 7.82
N THR A 72 7.46 17.41 6.55
CA THR A 72 6.44 17.21 5.50
C THR A 72 6.18 15.73 5.24
N GLN A 73 7.25 14.91 5.14
CA GLN A 73 7.10 13.47 4.95
C GLN A 73 6.37 12.82 6.14
N PHE A 74 6.82 13.14 7.36
CA PHE A 74 6.21 12.63 8.58
C PHE A 74 4.72 12.97 8.66
N THR A 75 4.35 14.23 8.38
CA THR A 75 2.95 14.65 8.38
C THR A 75 2.12 13.91 7.34
N ARG A 76 2.65 13.70 6.13
CA ARG A 76 1.95 12.92 5.08
C ARG A 76 1.72 11.47 5.48
N GLU A 77 2.74 10.81 6.02
CA GLU A 77 2.64 9.41 6.45
C GLU A 77 1.67 9.26 7.63
N ALA A 78 1.78 10.12 8.65
CA ALA A 78 0.88 10.09 9.80
C ALA A 78 -0.58 10.33 9.40
N LEU A 79 -0.83 11.25 8.47
CA LEU A 79 -2.18 11.51 7.94
C LEU A 79 -2.69 10.33 7.12
N ALA A 80 -1.87 9.75 6.24
CA ALA A 80 -2.25 8.60 5.44
C ALA A 80 -2.57 7.38 6.31
N GLU A 81 -1.77 7.12 7.34
CA GLU A 81 -2.04 6.06 8.31
C GLU A 81 -3.34 6.30 9.09
N HIS A 82 -3.61 7.53 9.52
CA HIS A 82 -4.84 7.87 10.20
C HIS A 82 -6.07 7.66 9.32
N ILE A 83 -6.01 8.10 8.06
CA ILE A 83 -7.08 7.86 7.07
C ILE A 83 -7.26 6.36 6.86
N ALA A 84 -6.19 5.60 6.63
CA ALA A 84 -6.28 4.16 6.40
C ALA A 84 -6.90 3.40 7.58
N ARG A 85 -6.62 3.81 8.82
CA ARG A 85 -7.22 3.20 10.02
C ARG A 85 -8.72 3.52 10.20
N ASN A 86 -9.19 4.65 9.69
CA ASN A 86 -10.56 5.15 9.92
C ASN A 86 -11.47 5.05 8.69
N ALA A 87 -10.93 4.67 7.54
CA ALA A 87 -11.67 4.47 6.30
C ALA A 87 -12.05 3.00 6.05
N ALA A 88 -11.63 2.09 6.95
CA ALA A 88 -12.05 0.69 7.00
C ALA A 88 -13.31 0.55 7.87
#